data_AF-A0AAC8QGB7-F1
#
_entry.id   AF-A0AAC8QGB7-F1
#
_cell.length_a   1.000
_cell.length_b   1.000
_cell.length_c   1.000
_cell.angle_alpha   90.00
_cell.angle_beta   90.00
_cell.angle_gamma   90.00
#
_symmetry.space_group_name_H-M   'P 1'
#
loop_
_entity.id
_entity.type
_entity.pdbx_description
1 polymer ?
#
loop_
_entity_poly.entity_id
_entity_poly.type
_entity_poly.pdbx_seq_one_letter_code
_entity_poly.pdbx_strand_id
1 'polypeptide(L)'
;MTSVAVGQVLRQLPEGGRLWVRGLGRSMWPLLRSGDSLQVLRCAAEAVAPGDLAVLLRADGGLTAHLVTGTSPVRTASLLGREDPSAELLGRVIRVRTRGVELPVPVFARPLLRAAQRLGTTAFHSPVSRGALRLAREWGTSAWTRPGRARWLGAWTVRPLRPGEAQALLVFVGHHLPLAAAELGAELARGTGLALGAFDARGRLRGFLYAEEGSARVRWHGVAPVARGLGVDGALLRELARQARARGWKVPSLPLHRPGG
;
A
#
# COMPACT_ATOMS: atom_id res chain seq x y z
N MET A 1 -12.12 8.20 -1.21
CA MET A 1 -13.23 7.26 -0.98
C MET A 1 -12.72 6.09 -0.16
N THR A 2 -13.48 5.65 0.84
CA THR A 2 -13.16 4.45 1.64
C THR A 2 -13.42 3.18 0.83
N SER A 3 -12.83 2.04 1.25
CA SER A 3 -13.06 0.74 0.59
C SER A 3 -14.55 0.39 0.52
N VAL A 4 -15.31 0.66 1.58
CA VAL A 4 -16.76 0.42 1.62
C VAL A 4 -17.50 1.28 0.59
N ALA A 5 -17.16 2.57 0.47
CA ALA A 5 -17.81 3.46 -0.50
C ALA A 5 -17.53 3.01 -1.94
N VAL A 6 -16.30 2.59 -2.24
CA VAL A 6 -15.96 2.04 -3.57
C VAL A 6 -16.71 0.72 -3.82
N GLY A 7 -16.82 -0.14 -2.80
CA GLY A 7 -17.59 -1.39 -2.89
C GLY A 7 -19.06 -1.14 -3.19
N GLN A 8 -19.68 -0.15 -2.53
CA GLN A 8 -21.07 0.26 -2.79
C GLN A 8 -21.25 0.77 -4.23
N VAL A 9 -20.35 1.63 -4.72
CA VAL A 9 -20.41 2.10 -6.11
C VAL A 9 -20.28 0.95 -7.10
N LEU A 10 -19.36 0.00 -6.87
CA LEU A 10 -19.23 -1.19 -7.72
C LEU A 10 -20.48 -2.07 -7.72
N ARG A 11 -21.16 -2.23 -6.57
CA ARG A 11 -22.42 -2.98 -6.47
C ARG A 11 -23.55 -2.33 -7.27
N GLN A 12 -23.60 -1.00 -7.25
CA GLN A 12 -24.63 -0.22 -7.94
C GLN A 12 -24.43 -0.14 -9.45
N LEU A 13 -23.25 -0.50 -9.96
CA LEU A 13 -23.03 -0.59 -11.39
C LEU A 13 -23.85 -1.76 -11.97
N PRO A 14 -24.48 -1.58 -13.14
CA PRO A 14 -25.04 -2.70 -13.87
C PRO A 14 -23.92 -3.67 -14.28
N GLU A 15 -24.27 -4.94 -14.51
CA GLU A 15 -23.33 -5.87 -15.12
C GLU A 15 -22.81 -5.35 -16.46
N GLY A 16 -21.52 -5.52 -16.71
CA GLY A 16 -20.82 -4.88 -17.83
C GLY A 16 -20.33 -3.45 -17.56
N GLY A 17 -20.80 -2.82 -16.46
CA GLY A 17 -20.31 -1.53 -15.98
C GLY A 17 -18.83 -1.57 -15.60
N ARG A 18 -18.13 -0.44 -15.76
CA ARG A 18 -16.68 -0.34 -15.55
C ARG A 18 -16.33 0.78 -14.58
N LEU A 19 -15.39 0.51 -13.68
CA LEU A 19 -14.85 1.50 -12.75
C LEU A 19 -13.34 1.35 -12.59
N TRP A 20 -12.63 2.48 -12.60
CA TRP A 20 -11.23 2.49 -12.18
C TRP A 20 -11.13 2.58 -10.66
N VAL A 21 -10.46 1.61 -10.06
CA VAL A 21 -10.20 1.55 -8.62
C VAL A 21 -8.70 1.55 -8.39
N ARG A 22 -8.21 2.34 -7.43
CA ARG A 22 -6.80 2.35 -7.08
C ARG A 22 -6.50 1.29 -6.02
N GLY A 23 -5.58 0.39 -6.32
CA GLY A 23 -5.12 -0.64 -5.38
C GLY A 23 -4.10 -0.07 -4.40
N LEU A 24 -4.23 -0.41 -3.12
CA LEU A 24 -3.24 -0.14 -2.08
C LEU A 24 -2.87 -1.46 -1.41
N GLY A 25 -1.57 -1.69 -1.16
CA GLY A 25 -1.09 -2.92 -0.51
C GLY A 25 -0.07 -3.71 -1.31
N ARG A 26 0.13 -4.98 -0.90
CA ARG A 26 1.18 -5.87 -1.45
C ARG A 26 0.72 -7.31 -1.72
N SER A 27 -0.55 -7.63 -1.50
CA SER A 27 -1.00 -9.03 -1.58
C SER A 27 -0.81 -9.66 -2.97
N MET A 28 -0.71 -8.83 -4.00
CA MET A 28 -0.46 -9.25 -5.38
C MET A 28 0.93 -8.86 -5.89
N TRP A 29 1.86 -8.43 -5.03
CA TRP A 29 3.21 -8.12 -5.48
C TRP A 29 3.97 -9.40 -5.90
N PRO A 30 4.73 -9.42 -7.00
CA PRO A 30 5.10 -8.28 -7.85
C PRO A 30 4.15 -7.96 -9.01
N LEU A 31 3.08 -8.74 -9.19
CA LEU A 31 2.13 -8.57 -10.30
C LEU A 31 1.42 -7.21 -10.26
N LEU A 32 0.93 -6.82 -9.08
CA LEU A 32 0.37 -5.49 -8.84
C LEU A 32 1.18 -4.77 -7.77
N ARG A 33 1.40 -3.47 -7.96
CA ARG A 33 2.08 -2.59 -7.02
C ARG A 33 1.07 -1.71 -6.30
N SER A 34 1.39 -1.36 -5.05
CA SER A 34 0.63 -0.31 -4.34
C SER A 34 0.62 0.96 -5.19
N GLY A 35 -0.57 1.52 -5.41
CA GLY A 35 -0.80 2.72 -6.22
C GLY A 35 -1.18 2.47 -7.67
N ASP A 36 -1.08 1.23 -8.16
CA ASP A 36 -1.61 0.86 -9.48
C ASP A 36 -3.14 1.05 -9.51
N SER A 37 -3.67 1.42 -10.67
CA SER A 37 -5.12 1.50 -10.88
C SER A 37 -5.60 0.27 -11.63
N LEU A 38 -6.74 -0.26 -11.25
CA LEU A 38 -7.36 -1.47 -11.78
C LEU A 38 -8.70 -1.08 -12.39
N GLN A 39 -8.91 -1.40 -13.68
CA GLN A 39 -10.22 -1.25 -14.29
C GLN A 39 -11.03 -2.50 -13.97
N VAL A 40 -12.05 -2.33 -13.16
CA VAL A 40 -12.94 -3.39 -12.71
C VAL A 40 -14.17 -3.40 -13.61
N LEU A 41 -14.47 -4.56 -14.19
CA LEU A 41 -15.70 -4.85 -14.88
C LEU A 41 -16.65 -5.55 -13.91
N ARG A 42 -17.82 -4.97 -13.68
CA ARG A 42 -18.88 -5.60 -12.89
C ARG A 42 -19.39 -6.84 -13.62
N CYS A 43 -19.34 -7.99 -12.96
CA CYS A 43 -19.79 -9.26 -13.54
C CYS A 43 -20.23 -10.25 -12.45
N ALA A 44 -21.10 -11.19 -12.82
CA ALA A 44 -21.52 -12.29 -11.98
C ALA A 44 -20.42 -13.34 -11.74
N ALA A 45 -20.67 -14.30 -10.84
CA ALA A 45 -19.72 -15.35 -10.45
C ALA A 45 -19.40 -16.32 -11.59
N GLU A 46 -20.35 -16.51 -12.50
CA GLU A 46 -20.25 -17.40 -13.66
C GLU A 46 -19.33 -16.80 -14.73
N ALA A 47 -19.12 -15.49 -14.71
CA ALA A 47 -18.30 -14.76 -15.67
C ALA A 47 -16.82 -14.68 -15.27
N VAL A 48 -16.44 -15.18 -14.10
CA VAL A 48 -15.04 -15.29 -13.67
C VAL A 48 -14.52 -16.70 -13.92
N ALA A 49 -13.27 -16.78 -14.34
CA ALA A 49 -12.57 -18.03 -14.53
C ALA A 49 -11.29 -18.05 -13.70
N PRO A 50 -10.77 -19.24 -13.37
CA PRO A 50 -9.53 -19.28 -12.65
C PRO A 50 -8.35 -18.68 -13.44
N GLY A 51 -7.49 -17.96 -12.72
CA GLY A 51 -6.44 -17.11 -13.30
C GLY A 51 -6.89 -15.67 -13.60
N ASP A 52 -8.18 -15.35 -13.46
CA ASP A 52 -8.64 -13.96 -13.43
C ASP A 52 -8.20 -13.26 -12.13
N LEU A 53 -8.16 -11.94 -12.16
CA LEU A 53 -8.08 -11.12 -10.95
C LEU A 53 -9.49 -10.66 -10.60
N ALA A 54 -10.02 -11.14 -9.48
CA ALA A 54 -11.32 -10.74 -8.96
C ALA A 54 -11.18 -9.64 -7.91
N VAL A 55 -12.10 -8.68 -7.93
CA VAL A 55 -12.28 -7.70 -6.88
C VAL A 55 -13.40 -8.18 -5.96
N LEU A 56 -13.07 -8.27 -4.67
CA LEU A 56 -13.92 -8.82 -3.64
C LEU A 56 -14.18 -7.80 -2.55
N LEU A 57 -15.38 -7.84 -1.96
CA LEU A 57 -15.67 -7.18 -0.71
C LEU A 57 -15.69 -8.20 0.42
N ARG A 58 -14.77 -8.04 1.37
CA ARG A 58 -14.69 -8.84 2.58
C ARG A 58 -15.74 -8.39 3.59
N ALA A 59 -16.11 -9.29 4.49
CA ALA A 59 -17.09 -9.00 5.56
C ALA A 59 -16.68 -7.83 6.47
N ASP A 60 -15.37 -7.57 6.62
CA ASP A 60 -14.83 -6.43 7.37
C ASP A 60 -14.90 -5.09 6.59
N GLY A 61 -15.55 -5.06 5.43
CA GLY A 61 -15.65 -3.89 4.55
C GLY A 61 -14.39 -3.61 3.74
N GLY A 62 -13.37 -4.47 3.83
CA GLY A 62 -12.16 -4.37 3.04
C GLY A 62 -12.38 -4.80 1.59
N LEU A 63 -11.83 -4.02 0.64
CA LEU A 63 -11.74 -4.42 -0.76
C LEU A 63 -10.41 -5.13 -1.01
N THR A 64 -10.45 -6.27 -1.66
CA THR A 64 -9.25 -6.99 -2.12
C THR A 64 -9.33 -7.29 -3.61
N ALA A 65 -8.18 -7.33 -4.27
CA ALA A 65 -8.06 -7.74 -5.67
C ALA A 65 -7.11 -8.92 -5.73
N HIS A 66 -7.62 -10.14 -5.87
CA HIS A 66 -6.87 -11.39 -5.74
C HIS A 66 -7.12 -12.33 -6.92
N LEU A 67 -6.24 -13.33 -7.08
CA LEU A 67 -6.32 -14.29 -8.17
C LEU A 67 -7.44 -15.30 -7.91
N VAL A 68 -8.32 -15.53 -8.89
CA VAL A 68 -9.33 -16.58 -8.85
C VAL A 68 -8.65 -17.95 -8.94
N THR A 69 -8.82 -18.77 -7.90
CA THR A 69 -8.28 -20.12 -7.81
C THR A 69 -9.34 -21.17 -8.15
N GLY A 70 -10.62 -20.91 -7.86
CA GLY A 70 -11.77 -21.75 -8.21
C GLY A 70 -13.06 -20.94 -8.39
N THR A 71 -14.11 -21.55 -8.96
CA THR A 71 -15.35 -20.85 -9.38
C THR A 71 -16.64 -21.40 -8.79
N SER A 72 -16.61 -22.55 -8.10
CA SER A 72 -17.81 -23.16 -7.50
C SER A 72 -17.48 -23.75 -6.11
N PRO A 73 -17.53 -22.94 -5.03
CA PRO A 73 -17.75 -21.49 -5.01
C PRO A 73 -16.54 -20.71 -5.56
N VAL A 74 -16.75 -19.42 -5.87
CA VAL A 74 -15.64 -18.53 -6.25
C VAL A 74 -14.67 -18.46 -5.09
N ARG A 75 -13.43 -18.91 -5.33
CA ARG A 75 -12.32 -18.87 -4.40
C ARG A 75 -11.22 -18.04 -4.99
N THR A 76 -10.59 -17.23 -4.16
CA THR A 76 -9.48 -16.38 -4.56
C THR A 76 -8.34 -16.49 -3.55
N ALA A 77 -7.14 -16.15 -4.02
CA ALA A 77 -5.98 -16.05 -3.17
C ALA A 77 -5.08 -14.89 -3.60
N SER A 78 -4.40 -14.32 -2.61
CA SER A 78 -3.20 -13.51 -2.85
C SER A 78 -2.16 -14.28 -3.68
N LEU A 79 -1.19 -13.57 -4.25
CA LEU A 79 -0.16 -14.21 -5.07
C LEU A 79 0.70 -15.21 -4.27
N LEU A 80 0.83 -14.98 -2.96
CA LEU A 80 1.56 -15.85 -2.03
C LEU A 80 0.67 -16.96 -1.42
N GLY A 81 -0.53 -17.17 -1.93
CA GLY A 81 -1.34 -18.35 -1.60
C GLY A 81 -2.23 -18.22 -0.37
N ARG A 82 -2.24 -17.07 0.30
CA ARG A 82 -3.26 -16.79 1.32
C ARG A 82 -4.62 -16.68 0.64
N GLU A 83 -5.49 -17.65 0.91
CA GLU A 83 -6.88 -17.65 0.47
C GLU A 83 -7.68 -16.58 1.19
N ASP A 84 -8.65 -16.01 0.47
CA ASP A 84 -9.59 -15.08 1.09
C ASP A 84 -10.66 -15.83 1.87
N PRO A 85 -11.08 -15.32 3.05
CA PRO A 85 -12.32 -15.77 3.66
C PRO A 85 -13.49 -15.47 2.71
N SER A 86 -14.63 -16.14 2.91
CA SER A 86 -15.85 -15.90 2.11
C SER A 86 -16.10 -14.40 1.92
N ALA A 87 -16.09 -13.96 0.66
CA ALA A 87 -16.16 -12.57 0.26
C ALA A 87 -17.06 -12.43 -0.97
N GLU A 88 -17.75 -11.30 -1.05
CA GLU A 88 -18.67 -11.02 -2.15
C GLU A 88 -17.87 -10.63 -3.40
N LEU A 89 -18.16 -11.29 -4.53
CA LEU A 89 -17.59 -10.92 -5.81
C LEU A 89 -18.24 -9.63 -6.34
N LEU A 90 -17.43 -8.59 -6.50
CA LEU A 90 -17.86 -7.34 -7.09
C LEU A 90 -17.55 -7.25 -8.59
N GLY A 91 -16.54 -7.96 -9.08
CA GLY A 91 -16.22 -7.99 -10.50
C GLY A 91 -14.83 -8.51 -10.79
N ARG A 92 -14.38 -8.39 -12.05
CA ARG A 92 -13.04 -8.79 -12.49
C ARG A 92 -12.22 -7.61 -13.01
N VAL A 93 -10.91 -7.66 -12.81
CA VAL A 93 -9.98 -6.70 -13.37
C VAL A 93 -9.74 -7.03 -14.84
N ILE A 94 -10.00 -6.06 -15.72
CA ILE A 94 -9.80 -6.19 -17.17
C ILE A 94 -8.59 -5.40 -17.68
N ARG A 95 -8.15 -4.38 -16.93
CA ARG A 95 -6.95 -3.58 -17.23
C ARG A 95 -6.23 -3.14 -15.97
N VAL A 96 -4.92 -2.94 -16.08
CA VAL A 96 -4.07 -2.39 -15.02
C VAL A 96 -3.33 -1.19 -15.57
N ARG A 97 -3.40 -0.07 -14.87
CA ARG A 97 -2.56 1.10 -15.11
C ARG A 97 -1.44 1.13 -14.07
N THR A 98 -0.22 0.87 -14.52
CA THR A 98 0.99 0.87 -13.68
C THR A 98 2.07 1.71 -14.32
N ARG A 99 2.73 2.57 -13.53
CA ARG A 99 3.85 3.43 -13.98
C ARG A 99 3.56 4.25 -15.27
N GLY A 100 2.32 4.69 -15.44
CA GLY A 100 1.89 5.45 -16.61
C GLY A 100 1.57 4.60 -17.85
N VAL A 101 1.71 3.28 -17.78
CA VAL A 101 1.33 2.34 -18.85
C VAL A 101 0.01 1.67 -18.50
N GLU A 102 -0.90 1.59 -19.46
CA GLU A 102 -2.15 0.83 -19.35
C GLU A 102 -2.00 -0.51 -20.07
N LEU A 103 -2.13 -1.61 -19.33
CA LEU A 103 -1.98 -2.98 -19.82
C LEU A 103 -3.33 -3.70 -19.72
N PRO A 104 -3.82 -4.34 -20.79
CA PRO A 104 -4.94 -5.27 -20.65
C PRO A 104 -4.50 -6.43 -19.76
N VAL A 105 -5.40 -6.94 -18.92
CA VAL A 105 -5.19 -8.23 -18.24
C VAL A 105 -5.61 -9.29 -19.26
N PRO A 106 -4.67 -9.91 -19.98
CA PRO A 106 -5.04 -10.73 -21.10
C PRO A 106 -5.65 -12.04 -20.60
N VAL A 107 -6.79 -12.42 -21.16
CA VAL A 107 -7.45 -13.71 -20.87
C VAL A 107 -6.50 -14.90 -21.11
N PHE A 108 -5.59 -14.77 -22.08
CA PHE A 108 -4.57 -15.78 -22.38
C PHE A 108 -3.40 -15.81 -21.38
N ALA A 109 -3.24 -14.79 -20.52
CA ALA A 109 -2.24 -14.79 -19.46
C ALA A 109 -2.69 -15.55 -18.20
N ARG A 110 -3.96 -15.96 -18.11
CA ARG A 110 -4.51 -16.78 -17.00
C ARG A 110 -3.62 -17.98 -16.62
N PRO A 111 -3.15 -18.84 -17.55
CA PRO A 111 -2.26 -19.95 -17.20
C PRO A 111 -0.92 -19.47 -16.65
N LEU A 112 -0.35 -18.39 -17.19
CA LEU A 112 0.90 -17.79 -16.68
C LEU A 112 0.71 -17.22 -15.28
N LEU A 113 -0.41 -16.55 -15.00
CA LEU A 113 -0.72 -16.01 -13.67
C LEU A 113 -0.91 -17.14 -12.64
N ARG A 114 -1.57 -18.24 -13.03
CA ARG A 114 -1.66 -19.44 -12.18
C ARG A 114 -0.31 -20.11 -11.97
N ALA A 115 0.52 -20.22 -13.00
CA ALA A 115 1.87 -20.76 -12.89
C ALA A 115 2.72 -19.88 -11.96
N ALA A 116 2.66 -18.55 -12.12
CA ALA A 116 3.35 -17.59 -11.27
C ALA A 116 2.86 -17.65 -9.81
N GLN A 117 1.56 -17.86 -9.59
CA GLN A 117 1.02 -18.07 -8.24
C GLN A 117 1.56 -19.37 -7.64
N ARG A 118 1.48 -20.51 -8.34
CA ARG A 118 2.01 -21.80 -7.86
C ARG A 118 3.51 -21.74 -7.60
N LEU A 119 4.28 -21.16 -8.50
CA LEU A 119 5.71 -20.96 -8.30
C LEU A 119 5.98 -19.98 -7.15
N GLY A 120 5.17 -18.92 -7.02
CA GLY A 120 5.26 -17.94 -5.95
C GLY A 120 4.98 -18.54 -4.58
N THR A 121 3.94 -19.38 -4.44
CA THR A 121 3.64 -20.09 -3.20
C THR A 121 4.74 -21.08 -2.84
N THR A 122 5.16 -21.93 -3.79
CA THR A 122 6.24 -22.90 -3.56
C THR A 122 7.56 -22.20 -3.22
N ALA A 123 7.92 -21.15 -3.96
CA ALA A 123 9.10 -20.36 -3.69
C ALA A 123 9.01 -19.72 -2.31
N PHE A 124 7.90 -19.08 -1.95
CA PHE A 124 7.74 -18.40 -0.65
C PHE A 124 7.78 -19.35 0.56
N HIS A 125 7.36 -20.60 0.38
CA HIS A 125 7.46 -21.62 1.44
C HIS A 125 8.83 -22.30 1.51
N SER A 126 9.68 -22.15 0.46
CA SER A 126 11.03 -22.69 0.48
C SER A 126 11.92 -22.05 1.56
N PRO A 127 12.85 -22.79 2.17
CA PRO A 127 13.81 -22.23 3.12
C PRO A 127 14.78 -21.23 2.45
N VAL A 128 15.07 -21.40 1.16
CA VAL A 128 15.95 -20.52 0.38
C VAL A 128 15.36 -19.12 0.21
N SER A 129 14.07 -19.00 -0.10
CA SER A 129 13.42 -17.69 -0.21
C SER A 129 13.29 -16.98 1.12
N ARG A 130 13.09 -17.72 2.21
CA ARG A 130 13.12 -17.19 3.58
C ARG A 130 14.51 -16.62 3.89
N GLY A 131 15.57 -17.32 3.47
CA GLY A 131 16.95 -16.82 3.52
C GLY A 131 17.13 -15.53 2.72
N ALA A 132 16.69 -15.49 1.47
CA ALA A 132 16.81 -14.30 0.61
C ALA A 132 16.00 -13.09 1.15
N LEU A 133 14.78 -13.31 1.65
CA LEU A 133 13.96 -12.27 2.29
C LEU A 133 14.59 -11.77 3.59
N ARG A 134 15.19 -12.67 4.37
CA ARG A 134 15.94 -12.33 5.58
C ARG A 134 17.16 -11.49 5.22
N LEU A 135 17.95 -11.90 4.23
CA LEU A 135 19.10 -11.14 3.74
C LEU A 135 18.70 -9.77 3.17
N ALA A 136 17.60 -9.67 2.43
CA ALA A 136 17.09 -8.39 1.93
C ALA A 136 16.62 -7.46 3.07
N ARG A 137 16.01 -8.02 4.11
CA ARG A 137 15.64 -7.28 5.32
C ARG A 137 16.86 -6.83 6.09
N GLU A 138 17.81 -7.73 6.34
CA GLU A 138 19.08 -7.47 7.01
C GLU A 138 19.89 -6.43 6.24
N TRP A 139 19.92 -6.49 4.91
CA TRP A 139 20.55 -5.46 4.09
C TRP A 139 19.87 -4.10 4.28
N GLY A 140 18.54 -4.08 4.34
CA GLY A 140 17.75 -2.87 4.55
C GLY A 140 17.95 -2.22 5.93
N THR A 141 18.34 -2.98 6.96
CA THR A 141 18.42 -2.48 8.35
C THR A 141 19.80 -2.53 8.98
N SER A 142 20.77 -3.24 8.37
CA SER A 142 22.12 -3.42 8.91
C SER A 142 22.90 -2.10 8.99
N ALA A 143 23.76 -1.97 10.00
CA ALA A 143 24.67 -0.86 10.14
C ALA A 143 25.78 -0.89 9.07
N TRP A 144 26.22 -2.08 8.65
CA TRP A 144 27.28 -2.23 7.65
C TRP A 144 26.87 -1.75 6.26
N THR A 145 25.59 -1.84 5.92
CA THR A 145 25.05 -1.37 4.62
C THR A 145 24.71 0.11 4.62
N ARG A 146 24.82 0.79 5.77
CA ARG A 146 24.50 2.21 5.95
C ARG A 146 25.18 3.13 4.92
N PRO A 147 26.50 3.08 4.67
CA PRO A 147 27.14 3.98 3.71
C PRO A 147 26.64 3.75 2.27
N GLY A 148 26.46 2.49 1.86
CA GLY A 148 25.90 2.15 0.56
C GLY A 148 24.46 2.63 0.41
N ARG A 149 23.63 2.45 1.45
CA ARG A 149 22.25 2.96 1.48
C ARG A 149 22.20 4.48 1.45
N ALA A 150 23.06 5.17 2.20
CA ALA A 150 23.14 6.63 2.19
C ALA A 150 23.49 7.16 0.79
N ARG A 151 24.49 6.55 0.14
CA ARG A 151 24.87 6.90 -1.24
C ARG A 151 23.74 6.63 -2.24
N TRP A 152 23.03 5.51 -2.09
CA TRP A 152 21.92 5.16 -2.98
C TRP A 152 20.67 6.02 -2.78
N LEU A 153 20.33 6.33 -1.52
CA LEU A 153 19.21 7.22 -1.20
C LEU A 153 19.50 8.66 -1.66
N GLY A 154 20.78 9.05 -1.64
CA GLY A 154 21.26 10.37 -2.03
C GLY A 154 20.79 11.45 -1.07
N ALA A 155 20.73 12.69 -1.56
CA ALA A 155 20.12 13.79 -0.83
C ALA A 155 18.61 13.53 -0.64
N TRP A 156 18.08 13.97 0.49
CA TRP A 156 16.67 13.88 0.80
C TRP A 156 16.21 15.14 1.53
N THR A 157 14.92 15.42 1.41
CA THR A 157 14.28 16.61 2.00
C THR A 157 13.09 16.20 2.84
N VAL A 158 12.93 16.85 3.99
CA VAL A 158 11.74 16.69 4.84
C VAL A 158 10.92 17.97 4.78
N ARG A 159 9.61 17.83 4.56
CA ARG A 159 8.69 18.96 4.45
C ARG A 159 7.24 18.53 4.67
N PRO A 160 6.31 19.48 4.89
CA PRO A 160 4.89 19.21 4.79
C PRO A 160 4.50 18.62 3.44
N LEU A 161 3.51 17.73 3.47
CA LEU A 161 2.91 17.22 2.26
C LEU A 161 2.18 18.34 1.52
N ARG A 162 2.33 18.35 0.20
CA ARG A 162 1.53 19.22 -0.68
C ARG A 162 0.13 18.60 -0.87
N PRO A 163 -0.90 19.41 -1.20
CA PRO A 163 -2.26 18.91 -1.43
C PRO A 163 -2.34 17.75 -2.44
N GLY A 164 -1.51 17.76 -3.49
CA GLY A 164 -1.44 16.67 -4.49
C GLY A 164 -0.68 15.41 -4.06
N GLU A 165 -0.05 15.40 -2.89
CA GLU A 165 0.86 14.31 -2.46
C GLU A 165 0.22 13.34 -1.47
N ALA A 166 -1.01 13.61 -1.00
CA ALA A 166 -1.76 12.71 -0.12
C ALA A 166 -1.82 11.29 -0.71
N GLN A 167 -1.98 11.18 -2.03
CA GLN A 167 -2.00 9.90 -2.72
C GLN A 167 -0.66 9.14 -2.63
N ALA A 168 0.48 9.83 -2.73
CA ALA A 168 1.79 9.22 -2.59
C ALA A 168 2.01 8.69 -1.17
N LEU A 169 1.52 9.42 -0.16
CA LEU A 169 1.51 8.97 1.22
C LEU A 169 0.64 7.73 1.41
N LEU A 170 -0.60 7.70 0.90
CA LEU A 170 -1.46 6.53 1.02
C LEU A 170 -0.87 5.30 0.32
N VAL A 171 -0.15 5.48 -0.80
CA VAL A 171 0.59 4.39 -1.44
C VAL A 171 1.71 3.85 -0.55
N PHE A 172 2.47 4.75 0.07
CA PHE A 172 3.53 4.40 1.01
C PHE A 172 2.99 3.71 2.27
N VAL A 173 1.93 4.25 2.88
CA VAL A 173 1.29 3.69 4.07
C VAL A 173 0.63 2.36 3.73
N GLY A 174 -0.10 2.25 2.62
CA GLY A 174 -0.63 0.97 2.16
C GLY A 174 0.46 -0.08 1.95
N HIS A 175 1.66 0.35 1.56
CA HIS A 175 2.81 -0.53 1.43
C HIS A 175 3.41 -0.91 2.80
N HIS A 176 3.52 -0.01 3.77
CA HIS A 176 4.28 -0.26 5.02
C HIS A 176 3.43 -0.50 6.27
N LEU A 177 2.21 0.02 6.31
CA LEU A 177 1.25 0.02 7.42
C LEU A 177 -0.19 -0.14 6.86
N PRO A 178 -0.53 -1.29 6.25
CA PRO A 178 -1.77 -1.45 5.49
C PRO A 178 -3.04 -1.20 6.31
N LEU A 179 -3.04 -1.52 7.61
CA LEU A 179 -4.17 -1.28 8.51
C LEU A 179 -4.42 0.22 8.76
N ALA A 180 -3.36 1.04 8.75
CA ALA A 180 -3.44 2.48 9.01
C ALA A 180 -3.83 3.30 7.77
N ALA A 181 -3.75 2.74 6.56
CA ALA A 181 -3.93 3.49 5.32
C ALA A 181 -5.35 4.05 5.16
N ALA A 182 -6.38 3.28 5.56
CA ALA A 182 -7.77 3.70 5.45
C ALA A 182 -8.11 4.85 6.41
N GLU A 183 -7.71 4.71 7.69
CA GLU A 183 -7.91 5.74 8.71
C GLU A 183 -7.16 7.03 8.38
N LEU A 184 -5.88 6.91 8.00
CA LEU A 184 -5.08 8.06 7.58
C LEU A 184 -5.68 8.75 6.36
N GLY A 185 -6.22 8.00 5.40
CA GLY A 185 -6.90 8.57 4.24
C GLY A 185 -8.13 9.40 4.62
N ALA A 186 -8.90 8.96 5.61
CA ALA A 186 -10.06 9.68 6.12
C ALA A 186 -9.67 10.96 6.89
N GLU A 187 -8.57 10.93 7.64
CA GLU A 187 -8.00 12.12 8.31
C GLU A 187 -7.47 13.14 7.30
N LEU A 188 -6.65 12.69 6.33
CA LEU A 188 -6.12 13.57 5.28
C LEU A 188 -7.24 14.24 4.47
N ALA A 189 -8.34 13.53 4.20
CA ALA A 189 -9.49 14.07 3.49
C ALA A 189 -10.27 15.11 4.30
N ARG A 190 -10.27 15.01 5.63
CA ARG A 190 -10.85 16.01 6.53
C ARG A 190 -9.97 17.26 6.66
N GLY A 191 -8.72 17.21 6.20
CA GLY A 191 -7.77 18.29 6.34
C GLY A 191 -7.35 18.53 7.79
N THR A 192 -7.63 17.57 8.68
CA THR A 192 -7.22 17.62 10.07
C THR A 192 -5.74 17.28 10.19
N GLY A 193 -5.04 17.94 11.10
CA GLY A 193 -3.66 17.61 11.47
C GLY A 193 -2.58 18.04 10.48
N LEU A 194 -1.38 17.47 10.66
CA LEU A 194 -0.19 17.81 9.88
C LEU A 194 0.52 16.54 9.41
N ALA A 195 0.58 16.36 8.09
CA ALA A 195 1.34 15.30 7.45
C ALA A 195 2.69 15.83 6.92
N LEU A 196 3.78 15.17 7.33
CA LEU A 196 5.13 15.42 6.87
C LEU A 196 5.66 14.22 6.09
N GLY A 197 6.47 14.49 5.08
CA GLY A 197 7.10 13.47 4.25
C GLY A 197 8.60 13.70 4.12
N ALA A 198 9.35 12.60 4.12
CA ALA A 198 10.76 12.55 3.76
C ALA A 198 10.88 12.03 2.32
N PHE A 199 11.41 12.85 1.41
CA PHE A 199 11.48 12.55 -0.01
C PHE A 199 12.93 12.40 -0.46
N ASP A 200 13.23 11.36 -1.26
CA ASP A 200 14.54 11.22 -1.90
C ASP A 200 14.72 12.22 -3.06
N ALA A 201 15.93 12.31 -3.60
CA ALA A 201 16.26 13.18 -4.74
C ALA A 201 15.39 12.94 -5.99
N ARG A 202 14.69 11.80 -6.08
CA ARG A 202 13.76 11.48 -7.18
C ARG A 202 12.30 11.77 -6.80
N GLY A 203 12.06 12.49 -5.70
CA GLY A 203 10.74 12.83 -5.21
C GLY A 203 9.97 11.65 -4.62
N ARG A 204 10.60 10.51 -4.35
CA ARG A 204 9.91 9.33 -3.79
C ARG A 204 9.84 9.44 -2.28
N LEU A 205 8.66 9.18 -1.72
CA LEU A 205 8.45 9.17 -0.28
C LEU A 205 9.20 7.98 0.36
N ARG A 206 10.07 8.28 1.34
CA ARG A 206 10.92 7.33 2.07
C ARG A 206 10.59 7.26 3.56
N GLY A 207 9.85 8.22 4.07
CA GLY A 207 9.30 8.20 5.40
C GLY A 207 8.18 9.22 5.53
N PHE A 208 7.33 9.06 6.53
CA PHE A 208 6.28 10.01 6.81
C PHE A 208 5.99 10.07 8.31
N LEU A 209 5.33 11.16 8.68
CA LEU A 209 4.77 11.35 10.00
C LEU A 209 3.43 12.07 9.85
N TYR A 210 2.43 11.67 10.63
CA TYR A 210 1.18 12.41 10.79
C TYR A 210 0.97 12.74 12.26
N ALA A 211 0.70 14.02 12.55
CA ALA A 211 0.36 14.52 13.86
C ALA A 211 -1.07 15.07 13.88
N GLU A 212 -1.72 14.95 15.03
CA GLU A 212 -3.07 15.47 15.26
C GLU A 212 -3.09 17.01 15.22
N GLU A 213 -4.26 17.60 14.98
CA GLU A 213 -4.40 19.05 14.99
C GLU A 213 -4.32 19.60 16.42
N GLY A 214 -3.75 20.81 16.58
CA GLY A 214 -3.64 21.48 17.87
C GLY A 214 -2.62 20.88 18.84
N SER A 215 -2.10 19.68 18.57
CA SER A 215 -1.03 19.05 19.34
C SER A 215 0.00 18.42 18.42
N ALA A 216 1.29 18.60 18.70
CA ALA A 216 2.35 17.91 17.96
C ALA A 216 2.44 16.41 18.33
N ARG A 217 1.32 15.79 18.73
CA ARG A 217 1.23 14.38 19.08
C ARG A 217 1.23 13.54 17.81
N VAL A 218 2.24 12.71 17.66
CA VAL A 218 2.38 11.79 16.53
C VAL A 218 1.38 10.65 16.67
N ARG A 219 0.51 10.48 15.67
CA ARG A 219 -0.45 9.37 15.60
C ARG A 219 0.04 8.24 14.70
N TRP A 220 0.64 8.59 13.57
CA TRP A 220 1.27 7.61 12.67
C TRP A 220 2.65 8.05 12.23
N HIS A 221 3.56 7.08 12.16
CA HIS A 221 4.93 7.30 11.77
C HIS A 221 5.45 6.05 11.07
N GLY A 222 6.20 6.23 9.99
CA GLY A 222 6.82 5.11 9.30
C GLY A 222 7.94 5.53 8.39
N VAL A 223 9.07 4.83 8.48
CA VAL A 223 10.23 5.00 7.61
C VAL A 223 10.51 3.70 6.87
N ALA A 224 10.73 3.82 5.56
CA ALA A 224 11.05 2.70 4.69
C ALA A 224 12.34 2.03 5.16
N PRO A 225 12.45 0.69 5.12
CA PRO A 225 13.62 -0.03 5.64
C PRO A 225 14.96 0.57 5.19
N VAL A 226 15.10 0.81 3.88
CA VAL A 226 16.31 1.40 3.27
C VAL A 226 16.74 2.76 3.85
N ALA A 227 15.81 3.52 4.43
CA ALA A 227 16.03 4.85 4.99
C ALA A 227 16.16 4.84 6.53
N ARG A 228 15.93 3.71 7.19
CA ARG A 228 16.04 3.60 8.65
C ARG A 228 17.49 3.80 9.09
N GLY A 229 17.68 4.44 10.24
CA GLY A 229 19.01 4.73 10.77
C GLY A 229 19.80 5.76 9.96
N LEU A 230 19.24 6.38 8.92
CA LEU A 230 19.89 7.46 8.15
C LEU A 230 19.52 8.86 8.68
N GLY A 231 18.90 8.95 9.86
CA GLY A 231 18.49 10.23 10.46
C GLY A 231 17.15 10.78 9.95
N VAL A 232 16.43 10.03 9.11
CA VAL A 232 15.13 10.42 8.55
C VAL A 232 14.09 10.63 9.66
N ASP A 233 13.98 9.71 10.62
CA ASP A 233 13.05 9.83 11.76
C ASP A 233 13.29 11.13 12.54
N GLY A 234 14.55 11.38 12.91
CA GLY A 234 14.93 12.59 13.65
C GLY A 234 14.64 13.88 12.88
N ALA A 235 14.81 13.89 11.55
CA ALA A 235 14.47 15.06 10.75
C ALA A 235 12.95 15.27 10.61
N LEU A 236 12.15 14.20 10.49
CA LEU A 236 10.69 14.30 10.52
C LEU A 236 10.20 14.91 11.84
N LEU A 237 10.76 14.48 12.97
CA LEU A 237 10.41 15.02 14.28
C LEU A 237 10.84 16.48 14.46
N ARG A 238 12.04 16.86 13.98
CA ARG A 238 12.48 18.26 14.02
C ARG A 238 11.59 19.16 13.16
N GLU A 239 11.23 18.70 11.97
CA GLU A 239 10.32 19.44 11.10
C GLU A 239 8.92 19.55 11.73
N LEU A 240 8.42 18.49 12.36
CA LEU A 240 7.16 18.55 13.11
C LEU A 240 7.20 19.61 14.19
N ALA A 241 8.25 19.61 15.02
CA ALA A 241 8.38 20.60 16.07
C ALA A 241 8.43 22.03 15.52
N ARG A 242 9.16 22.24 14.41
CA ARG A 242 9.23 23.55 13.72
C ARG A 242 7.86 24.00 13.23
N GLN A 243 7.14 23.10 12.55
CA GLN A 243 5.83 23.36 11.95
C GLN A 243 4.72 23.51 13.01
N ALA A 244 4.79 22.77 14.11
CA ALA A 244 3.88 22.88 15.25
C ALA A 244 4.06 24.23 15.96
N ARG A 245 5.30 24.64 16.24
CA ARG A 245 5.60 25.96 16.84
C ARG A 245 5.10 27.10 15.96
N ALA A 246 5.32 27.03 14.66
CA ALA A 246 4.83 28.03 13.70
C ALA A 246 3.30 28.15 13.66
N ARG A 247 2.58 27.08 14.04
CA ARG A 247 1.11 27.04 14.13
C ARG A 247 0.57 27.29 15.55
N GLY A 248 1.43 27.56 16.53
CA GLY A 248 1.04 27.71 17.94
C GLY A 248 0.55 26.41 18.59
N TRP A 249 0.88 25.24 18.04
CA TRP A 249 0.44 23.96 18.59
C TRP A 249 1.26 23.57 19.83
N LYS A 250 0.61 22.83 20.74
CA LYS A 250 1.28 22.29 21.92
C LYS A 250 2.32 21.24 21.52
N VAL A 251 3.60 21.49 21.78
CA VAL A 251 4.69 20.53 21.56
C VAL A 251 4.88 19.72 22.86
N PRO A 252 4.73 18.38 22.84
CA PRO A 252 4.97 17.56 24.01
C PRO A 252 6.41 17.71 24.52
N SER A 253 6.59 17.75 25.83
CA SER A 253 7.88 17.92 26.52
C SER A 253 8.73 16.64 26.62
N LEU A 254 8.22 15.48 26.19
CA LEU A 254 8.87 14.16 26.25
C LEU A 254 9.10 13.59 24.85
N PRO A 255 10.13 12.74 24.63
CA PRO A 255 10.54 12.36 23.29
C PRO A 255 9.39 11.65 22.56
N LEU A 256 9.20 12.06 21.30
CA LEU A 256 8.16 11.61 20.38
C LEU A 256 8.31 10.13 19.95
N HIS A 257 8.97 9.31 20.76
CA HIS A 257 9.33 7.93 20.46
C HIS A 257 8.82 7.00 21.56
N ARG A 258 7.65 6.41 21.35
CA ARG A 258 7.43 5.02 21.76
C ARG A 258 7.70 4.14 20.54
N PRO A 259 8.80 3.37 20.49
CA PRO A 259 8.88 2.27 19.55
C PRO A 259 7.84 1.24 20.01
N GLY A 260 6.76 1.09 19.26
CA GLY A 260 5.72 0.10 19.55
C GLY A 260 5.69 -0.97 18.46
N GLY A 261 5.87 -2.23 18.90
CA GLY A 261 5.31 -3.45 18.31
C GLY A 261 5.93 -3.96 17.02
#